data_AF-A0A7W1Q3R7-F1
#
_entry.id   AF-A0A7W1Q3R7-F1
#
_cell.length_a   1.000
_cell.length_b   1.000
_cell.length_c   1.000
_cell.angle_alpha   90.00
_cell.angle_beta   90.00
_cell.angle_gamma   90.00
#
_symmetry.space_group_name_H-M   'P 1'
#
loop_
_entity.id
_entity.type
_entity.pdbx_description
1 polymer ?
#
loop_
_entity_poly.entity_id
_entity_poly.type
_entity_poly.pdbx_seq_one_letter_code
_entity_poly.pdbx_strand_id
1 'polypeptide(L)'
;VTPAREHLDTARANHDHLRRRMIALQEELDWQVYGSYGLLTAQETRELTVLDAAPEIALGERAFEIVLARKVKAGEVETAWFARHGSTPITEIPNHWPEDYRRIVESRTEAIESRRDIALIERPECKRRWASQTWERKEGEALETWLLDRCEQPELWSALRDGIRQPRPLTVSQLADQFDTDSDMQAVAQLYAADHLGKRDLTLAKVLETVVADEHVPYLAALRYKDSGLVKRAEWERVWGMQREEDRSGKNLGISVPPKYKPVDFRKVSYWSQRGKLDVPKERFVSYPGASPDADPTLLLGWAGWDHKDQAQALVNLVNDRTSQAGWDTDRVQPLLAGLAELLPWVHQWHGEFDAEWDGIPAQEYQTYLDTERVQRGLTEDDLREWRPAAPVRGRRPKGST
;
A
#
# COMPACT_ATOMS: atom_id res chain seq x y z
N VAL A 1 11.45 -6.05 16.00
CA VAL A 1 11.21 -7.47 16.34
C VAL A 1 10.99 -8.21 15.04
N THR A 2 11.62 -9.36 14.84
CA THR A 2 11.44 -10.18 13.64
C THR A 2 10.16 -11.01 13.79
N PRO A 3 9.20 -10.90 12.84
CA PRO A 3 8.01 -11.74 12.82
C PRO A 3 8.40 -13.22 12.81
N ALA A 4 7.76 -13.98 13.70
CA ALA A 4 7.91 -15.44 13.76
C ALA A 4 6.52 -16.05 13.95
N ARG A 5 6.33 -17.29 13.50
CA ARG A 5 5.03 -17.97 13.55
C ARG A 5 4.41 -17.96 14.95
N GLU A 6 5.20 -18.28 15.97
CA GLU A 6 4.79 -18.25 17.38
C GLU A 6 4.30 -16.87 17.85
N HIS A 7 5.01 -15.80 17.49
CA HIS A 7 4.62 -14.43 17.83
C HIS A 7 3.31 -14.02 17.16
N LEU A 8 3.15 -14.38 15.88
CA LEU A 8 1.93 -14.09 15.13
C LEU A 8 0.73 -14.88 15.65
N ASP A 9 0.93 -16.15 16.02
CA ASP A 9 -0.13 -17.00 16.57
C ASP A 9 -0.56 -16.52 17.95
N THR A 10 0.40 -16.10 18.78
CA THR A 10 0.11 -15.44 20.07
C THR A 10 -0.65 -14.14 19.87
N ALA A 11 -0.24 -13.32 18.89
CA ALA A 11 -0.93 -12.08 18.57
C ALA A 11 -2.35 -12.33 18.05
N ARG A 12 -2.57 -13.39 17.26
CA ARG A 12 -3.88 -13.83 16.79
C ARG A 12 -4.78 -14.24 17.95
N ALA A 13 -4.28 -15.11 18.82
CA ALA A 13 -5.02 -15.58 19.98
C ALA A 13 -5.42 -14.40 20.90
N ASN A 14 -4.51 -13.48 21.16
CA ASN A 14 -4.78 -12.27 21.93
C ASN A 14 -5.79 -11.34 21.22
N HIS A 15 -5.68 -11.18 19.90
CA HIS A 15 -6.63 -10.40 19.11
C HIS A 15 -8.04 -10.98 19.22
N ASP A 16 -8.17 -12.30 19.03
CA ASP A 16 -9.46 -13.01 19.07
C ASP A 16 -10.07 -12.96 20.48
N HIS A 17 -9.26 -13.19 21.52
CA HIS A 17 -9.65 -13.05 22.92
C HIS A 17 -10.21 -11.65 23.23
N LEU A 18 -9.42 -10.60 22.96
CA LEU A 18 -9.82 -9.22 23.22
C LEU A 18 -11.06 -8.84 22.41
N ARG A 19 -11.14 -9.28 21.16
CA ARG A 19 -12.29 -9.04 20.31
C ARG A 19 -13.56 -9.68 20.86
N ARG A 20 -13.52 -10.95 21.27
CA ARG A 20 -14.67 -11.63 21.88
C ARG A 20 -15.08 -10.99 23.21
N ARG A 21 -14.11 -10.55 24.01
CA ARG A 21 -14.38 -9.80 25.25
C ARG A 21 -15.07 -8.46 24.97
N MET A 22 -14.60 -7.71 23.98
CA MET A 22 -15.24 -6.45 23.59
C MET A 22 -16.66 -6.66 23.04
N ILE A 23 -16.90 -7.74 22.27
CA ILE A 23 -18.24 -8.10 21.79
C ILE A 23 -19.16 -8.41 22.98
N ALA A 24 -18.68 -9.22 23.93
CA ALA A 24 -19.43 -9.56 25.13
C ALA A 24 -19.79 -8.31 25.96
N LEU A 25 -18.82 -7.46 26.26
CA LEU A 25 -19.04 -6.22 27.01
C LEU A 25 -20.02 -5.27 26.30
N GLN A 26 -19.97 -5.19 24.96
CA GLN A 26 -20.94 -4.41 24.20
C GLN A 26 -22.35 -5.00 24.30
N GLU A 27 -22.49 -6.33 24.25
CA GLU A 27 -23.79 -6.97 24.42
C GLU A 27 -24.35 -6.69 25.82
N GLU A 28 -23.54 -6.86 26.87
CA GLU A 28 -23.98 -6.53 28.24
C GLU A 28 -24.37 -5.06 28.38
N LEU A 29 -23.59 -4.15 27.78
CA LEU A 29 -23.89 -2.72 27.77
C LEU A 29 -25.22 -2.40 27.08
N ASP A 30 -25.52 -3.04 25.95
CA ASP A 30 -26.78 -2.82 25.22
C ASP A 30 -27.98 -3.15 26.11
N TRP A 31 -27.97 -4.32 26.78
CA TRP A 31 -29.05 -4.73 27.68
C TRP A 31 -29.16 -3.85 28.93
N GLN A 32 -28.04 -3.34 29.46
CA GLN A 32 -28.07 -2.35 30.55
C GLN A 32 -28.64 -1.01 30.14
N VAL A 33 -28.34 -0.57 28.91
CA VAL A 33 -28.92 0.63 28.33
C VAL A 33 -30.43 0.46 28.22
N TYR A 34 -30.94 -0.70 27.83
CA TYR A 34 -32.39 -0.94 27.76
C TYR A 34 -33.05 -0.76 29.14
N GLY A 35 -32.45 -1.27 30.21
CA GLY A 35 -32.89 -1.02 31.59
C GLY A 35 -32.85 0.46 31.98
N SER A 36 -31.77 1.15 31.64
CA SER A 36 -31.57 2.58 31.98
C SER A 36 -32.59 3.50 31.29
N TYR A 37 -33.05 3.13 30.10
CA TYR A 37 -34.10 3.85 29.36
C TYR A 37 -35.52 3.41 29.73
N GLY A 38 -35.67 2.52 30.72
CA GLY A 38 -36.98 2.05 31.19
C GLY A 38 -37.68 1.08 30.23
N LEU A 39 -36.96 0.51 29.26
CA LEU A 39 -37.47 -0.57 28.43
C LEU A 39 -37.53 -1.89 29.22
N LEU A 40 -36.67 -2.06 30.22
CA LEU A 40 -36.69 -3.20 31.13
C LEU A 40 -36.94 -2.70 32.55
N THR A 41 -37.70 -3.46 33.34
CA THR A 41 -37.81 -3.24 34.78
C THR A 41 -36.46 -3.46 35.47
N ALA A 42 -36.30 -2.96 36.70
CA ALA A 42 -35.09 -3.21 37.49
C ALA A 42 -34.86 -4.70 37.78
N GLN A 43 -35.91 -5.52 37.79
CA GLN A 43 -35.79 -6.98 37.93
C GLN A 43 -35.29 -7.61 36.62
N GLU A 44 -35.97 -7.33 35.50
CA GLU A 44 -35.57 -7.85 34.18
C GLU A 44 -34.14 -7.43 33.83
N THR A 45 -33.75 -6.19 34.14
CA THR A 45 -32.37 -5.72 33.89
C THR A 45 -31.34 -6.57 34.65
N ARG A 46 -31.64 -6.95 35.91
CA ARG A 46 -30.75 -7.81 36.72
C ARG A 46 -30.71 -9.25 36.20
N GLU A 47 -31.83 -9.75 35.69
CA GLU A 47 -31.93 -11.11 35.13
C GLU A 47 -31.30 -11.22 33.73
N LEU A 48 -31.25 -10.12 32.98
CA LEU A 48 -30.78 -10.08 31.60
C LEU A 48 -29.37 -9.51 31.45
N THR A 49 -28.63 -9.21 32.52
CA THR A 49 -27.27 -8.62 32.43
C THR A 49 -26.30 -9.23 33.44
N VAL A 50 -25.03 -9.35 33.02
CA VAL A 50 -23.93 -9.84 33.86
C VAL A 50 -22.59 -9.23 33.43
N LEU A 51 -22.30 -8.00 33.87
CA LEU A 51 -21.09 -7.28 33.42
C LEU A 51 -19.77 -8.00 33.76
N ASP A 52 -19.57 -8.31 35.04
CA ASP A 52 -18.25 -8.75 35.52
C ASP A 52 -17.94 -10.20 35.15
N ALA A 53 -18.98 -11.03 34.99
CA ALA A 53 -18.88 -12.46 34.76
C ALA A 53 -19.35 -12.92 33.36
N ALA A 54 -19.63 -11.99 32.43
CA ALA A 54 -19.93 -12.38 31.05
C ALA A 54 -18.78 -13.21 30.45
N PRO A 55 -19.05 -14.35 29.81
CA PRO A 55 -18.03 -15.08 29.07
C PRO A 55 -17.65 -14.33 27.78
N GLU A 56 -16.62 -14.82 27.09
CA GLU A 56 -16.35 -14.41 25.71
C GLU A 56 -17.48 -14.80 24.76
N ILE A 57 -17.80 -13.93 23.81
CA ILE A 57 -18.83 -14.16 22.79
C ILE A 57 -18.23 -13.98 21.40
N ALA A 58 -18.43 -14.97 20.53
CA ALA A 58 -18.06 -14.88 19.12
C ALA A 58 -19.17 -14.22 18.28
N LEU A 59 -18.82 -13.76 17.08
CA LEU A 59 -19.83 -13.34 16.11
C LEU A 59 -20.72 -14.53 15.74
N GLY A 60 -22.03 -14.29 15.75
CA GLY A 60 -23.06 -15.30 15.52
C GLY A 60 -23.73 -15.74 16.81
N GLU A 61 -23.09 -15.51 17.96
CA GLU A 61 -23.57 -15.98 19.26
C GLU A 61 -24.36 -14.93 20.03
N ARG A 62 -24.37 -13.65 19.61
CA ARG A 62 -25.20 -12.62 20.28
C ARG A 62 -26.69 -12.97 20.20
N ALA A 63 -27.47 -12.53 21.18
CA ALA A 63 -28.88 -12.91 21.30
C ALA A 63 -29.68 -12.59 20.02
N PHE A 64 -29.51 -11.39 19.45
CA PHE A 64 -30.17 -11.05 18.19
C PHE A 64 -29.66 -11.83 16.98
N GLU A 65 -28.38 -12.22 16.95
CA GLU A 65 -27.84 -13.05 15.86
C GLU A 65 -28.46 -14.45 15.92
N ILE A 66 -28.68 -14.99 17.12
CA ILE A 66 -29.38 -16.27 17.32
C ILE A 66 -30.83 -16.17 16.82
N VAL A 67 -31.57 -15.14 17.23
CA VAL A 67 -32.95 -14.91 16.77
C VAL A 67 -33.00 -14.69 15.26
N LEU A 68 -32.06 -13.91 14.70
CA LEU A 68 -31.96 -13.70 13.26
C LEU A 68 -31.67 -15.00 12.51
N ALA A 69 -30.75 -15.83 13.00
CA ALA A 69 -30.42 -17.11 12.40
C ALA A 69 -31.62 -18.07 12.43
N ARG A 70 -32.41 -18.08 13.52
CA ARG A 70 -33.66 -18.86 13.61
C ARG A 70 -34.67 -18.42 12.55
N LYS A 71 -34.88 -17.11 12.38
CA LYS A 71 -35.77 -16.54 11.34
C LYS A 71 -35.31 -16.86 9.93
N VAL A 72 -34.00 -16.81 9.66
CA VAL A 72 -33.43 -17.22 8.37
C VAL A 72 -33.69 -18.71 8.11
N LYS A 73 -33.47 -19.58 9.11
CA LYS A 73 -33.73 -21.02 9.00
C LYS A 73 -35.22 -21.32 8.77
N ALA A 74 -36.12 -20.54 9.36
CA ALA A 74 -37.56 -20.63 9.14
C ALA A 74 -38.04 -20.02 7.81
N GLY A 75 -37.17 -19.35 7.06
CA GLY A 75 -37.53 -18.67 5.81
C GLY A 75 -38.31 -17.37 6.01
N GLU A 76 -38.33 -16.81 7.22
CA GLU A 76 -39.08 -15.59 7.55
C GLU A 76 -38.35 -14.31 7.13
N VAL A 77 -37.01 -14.35 7.05
CA VAL A 77 -36.16 -13.20 6.74
C VAL A 77 -35.01 -13.64 5.84
N GLU A 78 -34.76 -12.87 4.79
CA GLU A 78 -33.51 -12.92 4.04
C GLU A 78 -32.54 -11.86 4.56
N THR A 79 -31.27 -12.21 4.77
CA THR A 79 -30.27 -11.29 5.30
C THR A 79 -28.88 -11.54 4.73
N ALA A 80 -28.15 -10.46 4.47
CA ALA A 80 -26.73 -10.50 4.12
C ALA A 80 -25.81 -10.39 5.36
N TRP A 81 -26.37 -10.29 6.57
CA TRP A 81 -25.62 -10.02 7.81
C TRP A 81 -24.46 -10.98 8.03
N PHE A 82 -24.75 -12.29 8.05
CA PHE A 82 -23.77 -13.34 8.34
C PHE A 82 -22.63 -13.36 7.31
N ALA A 83 -22.99 -13.37 6.02
CA ALA A 83 -22.01 -13.38 4.92
C ALA A 83 -21.15 -12.10 4.89
N ARG A 84 -21.76 -10.92 5.12
CA ARG A 84 -21.06 -9.63 5.12
C ARG A 84 -20.04 -9.52 6.25
N HIS A 85 -20.31 -10.15 7.39
CA HIS A 85 -19.50 -10.02 8.60
C HIS A 85 -18.67 -11.25 8.93
N GLY A 86 -18.70 -12.29 8.09
CA GLY A 86 -17.99 -13.55 8.34
C GLY A 86 -18.46 -14.26 9.61
N SER A 87 -19.72 -14.04 9.99
CA SER A 87 -20.36 -14.61 11.17
C SER A 87 -21.04 -15.93 10.81
N THR A 88 -20.90 -16.95 11.65
CA THR A 88 -21.58 -18.24 11.42
C THR A 88 -22.99 -18.17 11.98
N PRO A 89 -24.05 -18.47 11.20
CA PRO A 89 -25.41 -18.50 11.73
C PRO A 89 -25.55 -19.61 12.78
N ILE A 90 -25.88 -19.24 14.02
CA ILE A 90 -26.07 -20.17 15.13
C ILE A 90 -27.52 -20.07 15.60
N THR A 91 -28.26 -21.19 15.59
CA THR A 91 -29.69 -21.19 15.98
C THR A 91 -29.93 -21.70 17.41
N GLU A 92 -28.95 -22.40 17.96
CA GLU A 92 -28.99 -23.00 19.29
C GLU A 92 -28.06 -22.24 20.22
N ILE A 93 -28.38 -22.21 21.51
CA ILE A 93 -27.57 -21.49 22.48
C ILE A 93 -26.27 -22.27 22.73
N PRO A 94 -25.09 -21.66 22.55
CA PRO A 94 -23.81 -22.35 22.69
C PRO A 94 -23.62 -23.07 24.03
N ASN A 95 -23.26 -24.35 23.96
CA ASN A 95 -23.07 -25.22 25.14
C ASN A 95 -21.79 -24.95 25.93
N HIS A 96 -20.85 -24.18 25.36
CA HIS A 96 -19.57 -23.90 26.00
C HIS A 96 -19.67 -22.78 27.05
N TRP A 97 -20.79 -22.06 27.10
CA TRP A 97 -21.02 -21.04 28.12
C TRP A 97 -21.43 -21.64 29.47
N PRO A 98 -21.11 -20.95 30.59
CA PRO A 98 -21.65 -21.29 31.90
C PRO A 98 -23.18 -21.36 31.87
N GLU A 99 -23.76 -22.25 32.69
CA GLU A 99 -25.21 -22.46 32.75
C GLU A 99 -25.98 -21.17 33.05
N ASP A 100 -25.47 -20.34 33.96
CA ASP A 100 -26.08 -19.05 34.30
C ASP A 100 -26.13 -18.11 33.09
N TYR A 101 -25.08 -18.09 32.27
CA TYR A 101 -25.05 -17.25 31.08
C TYR A 101 -25.98 -17.76 29.99
N ARG A 102 -26.09 -19.09 29.82
CA ARG A 102 -27.06 -19.68 28.88
C ARG A 102 -28.48 -19.27 29.23
N ARG A 103 -28.87 -19.32 30.51
CA ARG A 103 -30.19 -18.85 30.98
C ARG A 103 -30.42 -17.36 30.70
N ILE A 104 -29.40 -16.52 30.86
CA ILE A 104 -29.48 -15.09 30.50
C ILE A 104 -29.77 -14.94 29.01
N VAL A 105 -29.03 -15.64 28.14
CA VAL A 105 -29.22 -15.57 26.69
C VAL A 105 -30.57 -16.16 26.27
N GLU A 106 -31.05 -17.23 26.90
CA GLU A 106 -32.42 -17.76 26.71
C GLU A 106 -33.46 -16.66 26.94
N SER A 107 -33.42 -16.02 28.12
CA SER A 107 -34.33 -14.93 28.47
C SER A 107 -34.20 -13.72 27.52
N ARG A 108 -32.98 -13.41 27.07
CA ARG A 108 -32.75 -12.35 26.06
C ARG A 108 -33.42 -12.71 24.72
N THR A 109 -33.24 -13.95 24.25
CA THR A 109 -33.88 -14.40 22.99
C THR A 109 -35.40 -14.39 23.10
N GLU A 110 -35.95 -14.83 24.24
CA GLU A 110 -37.38 -14.76 24.51
C GLU A 110 -37.90 -13.32 24.55
N ALA A 111 -37.17 -12.39 25.18
CA ALA A 111 -37.53 -10.97 25.20
C ALA A 111 -37.56 -10.37 23.79
N ILE A 112 -36.59 -10.72 22.93
CA ILE A 112 -36.57 -10.28 21.51
C ILE A 112 -37.75 -10.88 20.73
N GLU A 113 -38.11 -12.14 20.98
CA GLU A 113 -39.18 -12.84 20.25
C GLU A 113 -40.58 -12.39 20.69
N SER A 114 -40.77 -12.12 21.98
CA SER A 114 -42.08 -11.82 22.58
C SER A 114 -42.41 -10.32 22.67
N ARG A 115 -41.40 -9.44 22.73
CA ARG A 115 -41.61 -8.01 22.97
C ARG A 115 -41.25 -7.16 21.76
N ARG A 116 -42.26 -6.45 21.23
CA ARG A 116 -42.12 -5.63 20.01
C ARG A 116 -41.16 -4.45 20.16
N ASP A 117 -41.09 -3.84 21.34
CA ASP A 117 -40.20 -2.73 21.67
C ASP A 117 -38.72 -3.16 21.64
N ILE A 118 -38.40 -4.30 22.25
CA ILE A 118 -37.05 -4.90 22.22
C ILE A 118 -36.71 -5.40 20.80
N ALA A 119 -37.64 -6.07 20.13
CA ALA A 119 -37.45 -6.55 18.75
C ALA A 119 -37.16 -5.44 17.72
N LEU A 120 -37.51 -4.18 18.03
CA LEU A 120 -37.24 -3.05 17.15
C LEU A 120 -35.77 -2.62 17.20
N ILE A 121 -35.15 -2.71 18.38
CA ILE A 121 -33.78 -2.24 18.64
C ILE A 121 -32.75 -3.38 18.61
N GLU A 122 -33.17 -4.63 18.73
CA GLU A 122 -32.35 -5.81 18.49
C GLU A 122 -32.36 -6.24 17.01
N ARG A 123 -32.22 -5.24 16.12
CA ARG A 123 -32.11 -5.43 14.68
C ARG A 123 -30.69 -5.17 14.19
N PRO A 124 -30.27 -5.78 13.06
CA PRO A 124 -28.96 -5.54 12.45
C PRO A 124 -28.56 -4.06 12.29
N GLU A 125 -29.52 -3.17 12.02
CA GLU A 125 -29.27 -1.74 11.81
C GLU A 125 -28.91 -1.00 13.10
N CYS A 126 -29.36 -1.52 14.25
CA CYS A 126 -29.19 -0.92 15.57
C CYS A 126 -27.97 -1.50 16.32
N LYS A 127 -27.42 -2.62 15.85
CA LYS A 127 -26.32 -3.32 16.53
C LYS A 127 -24.97 -3.02 15.90
N ARG A 128 -23.93 -3.02 16.73
CA ARG A 128 -22.54 -2.85 16.26
C ARG A 128 -22.16 -4.02 15.35
N ARG A 129 -21.66 -3.69 14.15
CA ARG A 129 -21.31 -4.67 13.10
C ARG A 129 -20.02 -5.44 13.35
N TRP A 130 -19.09 -4.85 14.12
CA TRP A 130 -17.75 -5.40 14.32
C TRP A 130 -16.97 -5.68 13.03
N ALA A 131 -17.27 -4.98 11.93
CA ALA A 131 -16.54 -5.16 10.68
C ALA A 131 -15.06 -4.81 10.85
N SER A 132 -14.19 -5.74 10.50
CA SER A 132 -12.75 -5.52 10.42
C SER A 132 -12.18 -6.36 9.28
N GLN A 133 -10.99 -5.99 8.83
CA GLN A 133 -10.19 -6.84 7.96
C GLN A 133 -9.91 -8.20 8.63
N THR A 134 -9.78 -9.26 7.82
CA THR A 134 -9.44 -10.62 8.28
C THR A 134 -8.05 -10.66 8.89
N TRP A 135 -7.80 -11.63 9.76
CA TRP A 135 -6.48 -11.82 10.37
C TRP A 135 -5.42 -12.08 9.31
N GLU A 136 -5.73 -12.94 8.34
CA GLU A 136 -4.83 -13.35 7.27
C GLU A 136 -4.37 -12.15 6.44
N ARG A 137 -5.24 -11.16 6.23
CA ARG A 137 -4.85 -9.95 5.50
C ARG A 137 -4.02 -8.99 6.37
N LYS A 138 -4.32 -8.85 7.67
CA LYS A 138 -3.49 -8.05 8.60
C LYS A 138 -2.08 -8.63 8.71
N GLU A 139 -2.00 -9.95 8.82
CA GLU A 139 -0.73 -10.68 8.89
C GLU A 139 0.08 -10.49 7.61
N GLY A 140 -0.55 -10.66 6.44
CA GLY A 140 0.09 -10.42 5.15
C GLY A 140 0.61 -8.99 5.02
N GLU A 141 -0.21 -7.98 5.32
CA GLU A 141 0.17 -6.56 5.28
C GLU A 141 1.33 -6.25 6.26
N ALA A 142 1.34 -6.87 7.45
CA ALA A 142 2.41 -6.69 8.43
C ALA A 142 3.74 -7.31 7.97
N LEU A 143 3.70 -8.53 7.40
CA LEU A 143 4.89 -9.19 6.85
C LEU A 143 5.44 -8.44 5.64
N GLU A 144 4.56 -8.01 4.74
CA GLU A 144 4.90 -7.19 3.58
C GLU A 144 5.56 -5.88 4.00
N THR A 145 4.95 -5.15 4.93
CA THR A 145 5.52 -3.91 5.50
C THR A 145 6.89 -4.15 6.12
N TRP A 146 7.06 -5.24 6.87
CA TRP A 146 8.35 -5.56 7.49
C TRP A 146 9.44 -5.85 6.44
N LEU A 147 9.13 -6.60 5.37
CA LEU A 147 10.07 -6.89 4.28
C LEU A 147 10.45 -5.60 3.53
N LEU A 148 9.45 -4.75 3.30
CA LEU A 148 9.61 -3.44 2.70
C LEU A 148 10.52 -2.54 3.55
N ASP A 149 10.30 -2.47 4.87
CA ASP A 149 11.11 -1.67 5.81
C ASP A 149 12.58 -2.08 5.78
N ARG A 150 12.87 -3.38 5.67
CA ARG A 150 14.23 -3.89 5.46
C ARG A 150 14.81 -3.43 4.12
N CYS A 151 14.03 -3.49 3.04
CA CYS A 151 14.46 -3.07 1.70
C CYS A 151 14.69 -1.56 1.56
N GLU A 152 14.20 -0.74 2.50
CA GLU A 152 14.32 0.71 2.47
C GLU A 152 15.58 1.26 3.16
N GLN A 153 16.42 0.40 3.73
CA GLN A 153 17.62 0.82 4.46
C GLN A 153 18.55 1.66 3.57
N PRO A 154 18.91 2.90 3.95
CA PRO A 154 19.68 3.83 3.11
C PRO A 154 21.04 3.29 2.64
N GLU A 155 21.63 2.35 3.39
CA GLU A 155 22.92 1.73 3.10
C GLU A 155 22.88 0.90 1.82
N LEU A 156 21.74 0.26 1.52
CA LEU A 156 21.53 -0.56 0.31
C LEU A 156 21.63 0.28 -0.96
N TRP A 157 21.15 1.52 -0.88
CA TRP A 157 20.92 2.43 -1.99
C TRP A 157 22.10 3.37 -2.24
N SER A 158 23.28 3.00 -1.76
CA SER A 158 24.52 3.73 -1.98
C SER A 158 25.68 2.77 -2.24
N ALA A 159 26.67 3.22 -2.99
CA ALA A 159 27.95 2.55 -3.13
C ALA A 159 29.08 3.55 -3.27
N LEU A 160 30.30 3.13 -2.95
CA LEU A 160 31.49 3.92 -3.21
C LEU A 160 31.84 3.82 -4.71
N ARG A 161 31.87 4.94 -5.40
CA ARG A 161 32.36 5.10 -6.78
C ARG A 161 33.50 6.12 -6.75
N ASP A 162 34.69 5.70 -7.15
CA ASP A 162 35.92 6.50 -7.08
C ASP A 162 36.21 7.09 -5.69
N GLY A 163 35.88 6.33 -4.63
CA GLY A 163 36.07 6.74 -3.24
C GLY A 163 34.96 7.64 -2.68
N ILE A 164 33.98 8.04 -3.48
CA ILE A 164 32.86 8.90 -3.09
C ILE A 164 31.57 8.08 -2.98
N ARG A 165 30.79 8.31 -1.93
CA ARG A 165 29.48 7.66 -1.77
C ARG A 165 28.50 8.23 -2.79
N GLN A 166 27.96 7.38 -3.64
CA GLN A 166 27.00 7.76 -4.68
C GLN A 166 25.74 6.87 -4.62
N PRO A 167 24.59 7.38 -5.09
CA PRO A 167 23.36 6.60 -5.17
C PRO A 167 23.54 5.42 -6.12
N ARG A 168 23.00 4.26 -5.72
CA ARG A 168 23.09 3.00 -6.47
C ARG A 168 21.69 2.40 -6.69
N PRO A 169 21.22 2.36 -7.94
CA PRO A 169 20.07 1.54 -8.31
C PRO A 169 20.40 0.04 -8.25
N LEU A 170 19.44 -0.77 -7.84
CA LEU A 170 19.56 -2.23 -7.74
C LEU A 170 18.38 -2.90 -8.46
N THR A 171 18.64 -3.99 -9.18
CA THR A 171 17.54 -4.85 -9.64
C THR A 171 16.91 -5.58 -8.46
N VAL A 172 15.69 -6.09 -8.60
CA VAL A 172 15.06 -6.88 -7.53
C VAL A 172 15.90 -8.10 -7.15
N SER A 173 16.55 -8.77 -8.12
CA SER A 173 17.46 -9.88 -7.78
C SER A 173 18.68 -9.39 -7.00
N GLN A 174 19.34 -8.32 -7.43
CA GLN A 174 20.50 -7.77 -6.71
C GLN A 174 20.14 -7.27 -5.30
N LEU A 175 18.93 -6.73 -5.13
CA LEU A 175 18.40 -6.36 -3.82
C LEU A 175 18.20 -7.60 -2.94
N ALA A 176 17.67 -8.70 -3.49
CA ALA A 176 17.54 -9.96 -2.76
C ALA A 176 18.91 -10.51 -2.34
N ASP A 177 19.91 -10.44 -3.23
CA ASP A 177 21.28 -10.92 -2.94
C ASP A 177 21.91 -10.17 -1.75
N GLN A 178 21.52 -8.92 -1.47
CA GLN A 178 22.00 -8.19 -0.28
C GLN A 178 21.57 -8.85 1.04
N PHE A 179 20.57 -9.73 1.00
CA PHE A 179 19.99 -10.40 2.17
C PHE A 179 20.22 -11.92 2.16
N ASP A 180 21.12 -12.44 1.32
CA ASP A 180 21.39 -13.89 1.23
C ASP A 180 21.81 -14.49 2.59
N THR A 181 22.57 -13.74 3.39
CA THR A 181 23.02 -14.16 4.72
C THR A 181 22.12 -13.67 5.86
N ASP A 182 21.03 -12.94 5.58
CA ASP A 182 20.11 -12.41 6.58
C ASP A 182 19.05 -13.46 6.91
N SER A 183 19.30 -14.23 7.98
CA SER A 183 18.39 -15.31 8.41
C SER A 183 16.98 -14.82 8.73
N ASP A 184 16.85 -13.60 9.23
CA ASP A 184 15.55 -13.02 9.56
C ASP A 184 14.77 -12.67 8.29
N MET A 185 15.42 -12.06 7.31
CA MET A 185 14.82 -11.74 6.02
C MET A 185 14.33 -13.01 5.30
N GLN A 186 15.17 -14.05 5.29
CA GLN A 186 14.82 -15.35 4.70
C GLN A 186 13.62 -15.99 5.41
N ALA A 187 13.61 -15.98 6.76
CA ALA A 187 12.53 -16.56 7.54
C ALA A 187 11.19 -15.84 7.30
N VAL A 188 11.19 -14.51 7.32
CA VAL A 188 9.96 -13.72 7.10
C VAL A 188 9.46 -13.87 5.66
N ALA A 189 10.37 -13.87 4.67
CA ALA A 189 10.00 -14.10 3.28
C ALA A 189 9.39 -15.49 3.07
N GLN A 190 9.93 -16.52 3.71
CA GLN A 190 9.37 -17.88 3.67
C GLN A 190 7.99 -17.96 4.32
N LEU A 191 7.78 -17.29 5.46
CA LEU A 191 6.47 -17.19 6.10
C LEU A 191 5.45 -16.53 5.16
N TYR A 192 5.79 -15.38 4.58
CA TYR A 192 4.92 -14.68 3.62
C TYR A 192 4.62 -15.54 2.38
N ALA A 193 5.64 -16.20 1.82
CA ALA A 193 5.51 -17.06 0.66
C ALA A 193 4.59 -18.26 0.91
N ALA A 194 4.75 -18.91 2.07
CA ALA A 194 3.95 -20.06 2.47
C ALA A 194 2.49 -19.68 2.77
N ASP A 195 2.27 -18.65 3.59
CA ASP A 195 0.97 -18.39 4.21
C ASP A 195 0.12 -17.39 3.42
N HIS A 196 0.73 -16.53 2.59
CA HIS A 196 0.03 -15.47 1.84
C HIS A 196 0.16 -15.57 0.33
N LEU A 197 1.24 -16.17 -0.20
CA LEU A 197 1.38 -16.43 -1.64
C LEU A 197 1.02 -17.85 -2.06
N GLY A 198 0.86 -18.77 -1.10
CA GLY A 198 0.54 -20.17 -1.34
C GLY A 198 1.63 -20.94 -2.09
N LYS A 199 2.89 -20.46 -2.02
CA LYS A 199 4.04 -21.02 -2.75
C LYS A 199 5.26 -21.07 -1.83
N ARG A 200 5.50 -22.22 -1.20
CA ARG A 200 6.55 -22.40 -0.18
C ARG A 200 7.98 -22.32 -0.74
N ASP A 201 8.15 -22.67 -2.01
CA ASP A 201 9.47 -22.78 -2.66
C ASP A 201 9.87 -21.52 -3.45
N LEU A 202 9.26 -20.37 -3.16
CA LEU A 202 9.68 -19.12 -3.79
C LEU A 202 11.05 -18.68 -3.28
N THR A 203 11.92 -18.28 -4.20
CA THR A 203 13.17 -17.60 -3.86
C THR A 203 12.88 -16.21 -3.28
N LEU A 204 13.82 -15.66 -2.50
CA LEU A 204 13.69 -14.31 -1.95
C LEU A 204 13.42 -13.27 -3.05
N ALA A 205 14.14 -13.36 -4.18
CA ALA A 205 13.91 -12.48 -5.33
C ALA A 205 12.45 -12.51 -5.83
N LYS A 206 11.80 -13.69 -5.89
CA LYS A 206 10.39 -13.81 -6.30
C LYS A 206 9.41 -13.29 -5.26
N VAL A 207 9.74 -13.43 -3.98
CA VAL A 207 8.96 -12.79 -2.91
C VAL A 207 9.07 -11.27 -3.03
N LEU A 208 10.28 -10.74 -3.16
CA LEU A 208 10.50 -9.30 -3.30
C LEU A 208 9.87 -8.73 -4.57
N GLU A 209 9.91 -9.44 -5.71
CA GLU A 209 9.21 -9.02 -6.93
C GLU A 209 7.71 -8.79 -6.69
N THR A 210 7.10 -9.60 -5.82
CA THR A 210 5.67 -9.47 -5.46
C THR A 210 5.47 -8.30 -4.50
N VAL A 211 6.29 -8.25 -3.44
CA VAL A 211 6.20 -7.25 -2.37
C VAL A 211 6.44 -5.82 -2.89
N VAL A 212 7.37 -5.62 -3.82
CA VAL A 212 7.68 -4.29 -4.35
C VAL A 212 6.75 -3.85 -5.48
N ALA A 213 5.94 -4.75 -6.05
CA ALA A 213 5.23 -4.54 -7.32
C ALA A 213 4.33 -3.28 -7.35
N ASP A 214 3.76 -2.92 -6.21
CA ASP A 214 2.85 -1.77 -6.04
C ASP A 214 3.46 -0.64 -5.19
N GLU A 215 4.71 -0.79 -4.74
CA GLU A 215 5.43 0.14 -3.86
C GLU A 215 6.43 1.04 -4.59
N HIS A 216 6.39 0.99 -5.92
CA HIS A 216 7.27 1.78 -6.77
C HIS A 216 6.49 2.65 -7.76
N VAL A 217 7.09 3.78 -8.14
CA VAL A 217 6.58 4.61 -9.24
C VAL A 217 7.70 4.90 -10.24
N PRO A 218 7.44 4.85 -11.56
CA PRO A 218 8.45 5.17 -12.58
C PRO A 218 9.02 6.59 -12.45
N TYR A 219 10.33 6.72 -12.67
CA TYR A 219 11.04 8.00 -12.65
C TYR A 219 10.47 9.02 -13.65
N LEU A 220 10.14 8.56 -14.86
CA LEU A 220 9.71 9.41 -15.98
C LEU A 220 8.19 9.57 -16.05
N ALA A 221 7.68 10.80 -16.21
CA ALA A 221 6.23 11.09 -16.28
C ALA A 221 5.52 10.29 -17.38
N ALA A 222 6.14 10.14 -18.56
CA ALA A 222 5.60 9.36 -19.67
C ALA A 222 5.35 7.87 -19.33
N LEU A 223 6.08 7.33 -18.35
CA LEU A 223 5.91 5.96 -17.83
C LEU A 223 4.88 5.87 -16.69
N ARG A 224 4.56 6.99 -16.04
CA ARG A 224 3.56 7.09 -14.96
C ARG A 224 2.15 7.37 -15.49
N TYR A 225 2.04 8.34 -16.38
CA TYR A 225 0.76 8.89 -16.83
C TYR A 225 0.39 8.41 -18.24
N LYS A 226 -0.92 8.40 -18.49
CA LYS A 226 -1.49 8.42 -19.84
C LYS A 226 -1.52 9.86 -20.36
N ASP A 227 -1.89 10.05 -21.62
CA ASP A 227 -1.95 11.38 -22.25
C ASP A 227 -2.79 12.38 -21.45
N SER A 228 -3.92 11.96 -20.89
CA SER A 228 -4.75 12.83 -20.04
C SER A 228 -4.04 13.31 -18.78
N GLY A 229 -3.17 12.48 -18.20
CA GLY A 229 -2.33 12.86 -17.06
C GLY A 229 -1.17 13.75 -17.46
N LEU A 230 -0.56 13.53 -18.63
CA LEU A 230 0.53 14.38 -19.14
C LEU A 230 0.05 15.81 -19.44
N VAL A 231 -1.16 15.98 -19.96
CA VAL A 231 -1.77 17.31 -20.13
C VAL A 231 -1.89 18.04 -18.80
N LYS A 232 -2.35 17.34 -17.75
CA LYS A 232 -2.41 17.90 -16.39
C LYS A 232 -1.03 18.21 -15.85
N ARG A 233 -0.05 17.33 -16.07
CA ARG A 233 1.33 17.53 -15.62
C ARG A 233 1.93 18.81 -16.18
N ALA A 234 1.75 19.07 -17.48
CA ALA A 234 2.19 20.30 -18.12
C ALA A 234 1.53 21.55 -17.50
N GLU A 235 0.24 21.49 -17.16
CA GLU A 235 -0.44 22.59 -16.47
C GLU A 235 0.08 22.80 -15.05
N TRP A 236 0.36 21.73 -14.30
CA TRP A 236 0.99 21.78 -12.99
C TRP A 236 2.40 22.39 -13.05
N GLU A 237 3.22 22.00 -14.02
CA GLU A 237 4.58 22.56 -14.21
C GLU A 237 4.54 24.05 -14.54
N ARG A 238 3.58 24.47 -15.37
CA ARG A 238 3.32 25.90 -15.63
C ARG A 238 2.92 26.64 -14.35
N VAL A 239 2.03 26.05 -13.54
CA VAL A 239 1.62 26.62 -12.24
C VAL A 239 2.82 26.76 -11.30
N TRP A 240 3.65 25.73 -11.15
CA TRP A 240 4.87 25.81 -10.34
C TRP A 240 5.83 26.88 -10.85
N GLY A 241 5.97 27.01 -12.18
CA GLY A 241 6.76 28.08 -12.79
C GLY A 241 6.27 29.48 -12.40
N MET A 242 4.94 29.71 -12.45
CA MET A 242 4.36 30.98 -12.01
C MET A 242 4.52 31.21 -10.51
N GLN A 243 4.37 30.17 -9.67
CA GLN A 243 4.55 30.28 -8.22
C GLN A 243 5.98 30.67 -7.87
N ARG A 244 6.98 30.08 -8.54
CA ARG A 244 8.39 30.46 -8.39
C ARG A 244 8.68 31.90 -8.84
N GLU A 245 7.96 32.42 -9.83
CA GLU A 245 8.08 33.82 -10.26
C GLU A 245 7.42 34.76 -9.25
N GLU A 246 6.26 34.39 -8.71
CA GLU A 246 5.59 35.08 -7.61
C GLU A 246 6.53 35.17 -6.38
N ASP A 247 7.18 34.06 -5.99
CA ASP A 247 8.13 34.02 -4.88
C ASP A 247 9.36 34.92 -5.13
N ARG A 248 9.94 34.89 -6.34
CA ARG A 248 11.11 35.74 -6.70
C ARG A 248 10.76 37.23 -6.80
N SER A 249 9.59 37.55 -7.35
CA SER A 249 9.17 38.94 -7.59
C SER A 249 8.48 39.58 -6.38
N GLY A 250 8.00 38.77 -5.44
CA GLY A 250 7.18 39.19 -4.30
C GLY A 250 5.78 39.70 -4.70
N LYS A 251 5.33 39.47 -5.94
CA LYS A 251 4.06 39.98 -6.47
C LYS A 251 3.06 38.84 -6.65
N ASN A 252 1.84 39.04 -6.13
CA ASN A 252 0.73 38.12 -6.36
C ASN A 252 0.33 38.11 -7.86
N LEU A 253 0.48 36.97 -8.52
CA LEU A 253 0.19 36.73 -9.93
C LEU A 253 -1.20 36.14 -10.18
N GLY A 254 -2.02 35.95 -9.13
CA GLY A 254 -3.40 35.47 -9.27
C GLY A 254 -3.51 34.03 -9.82
N ILE A 255 -2.58 33.17 -9.39
CA ILE A 255 -2.40 31.84 -9.97
C ILE A 255 -3.61 30.93 -9.66
N SER A 256 -4.24 30.40 -10.71
CA SER A 256 -5.35 29.45 -10.59
C SER A 256 -4.88 28.08 -10.09
N VAL A 257 -5.71 27.42 -9.28
CA VAL A 257 -5.44 26.05 -8.82
C VAL A 257 -5.46 25.08 -10.02
N PRO A 258 -4.42 24.25 -10.19
CA PRO A 258 -4.35 23.29 -11.30
C PRO A 258 -5.37 22.16 -11.15
N PRO A 259 -5.70 21.44 -12.24
CA PRO A 259 -6.66 20.34 -12.21
C PRO A 259 -6.16 19.17 -11.36
N LYS A 260 -7.08 18.52 -10.65
CA LYS A 260 -6.78 17.31 -9.88
C LYS A 260 -6.65 16.08 -10.79
N TYR A 261 -5.74 15.20 -10.42
CA TYR A 261 -5.62 13.88 -11.06
C TYR A 261 -6.75 12.94 -10.64
N LYS A 262 -7.00 11.92 -11.47
CA LYS A 262 -7.94 10.82 -11.26
C LYS A 262 -7.24 9.49 -11.61
N PRO A 263 -7.77 8.33 -11.15
CA PRO A 263 -7.19 7.03 -11.50
C PRO A 263 -7.00 6.81 -13.01
N VAL A 264 -7.91 7.35 -13.83
CA VAL A 264 -7.85 7.22 -15.30
C VAL A 264 -6.63 7.88 -15.94
N ASP A 265 -6.01 8.85 -15.27
CA ASP A 265 -4.84 9.60 -15.75
C ASP A 265 -3.53 8.82 -15.60
N PHE A 266 -3.53 7.76 -14.77
CA PHE A 266 -2.36 6.94 -14.51
C PHE A 266 -2.37 5.67 -15.36
N ARG A 267 -1.18 5.15 -15.67
CA ARG A 267 -1.02 3.89 -16.40
C ARG A 267 -1.38 2.66 -15.55
N LYS A 268 -1.10 2.70 -14.24
CA LYS A 268 -1.46 1.65 -13.27
C LYS A 268 -2.24 2.22 -12.08
N VAL A 269 -3.08 1.39 -11.48
CA VAL A 269 -3.82 1.73 -10.25
C VAL A 269 -2.86 1.94 -9.08
N SER A 270 -1.79 1.15 -8.96
CA SER A 270 -0.78 1.33 -7.91
C SER A 270 -0.08 2.68 -8.00
N TYR A 271 0.25 3.16 -9.20
CA TYR A 271 0.83 4.51 -9.35
C TYR A 271 -0.13 5.60 -8.85
N TRP A 272 -1.43 5.45 -9.13
CA TRP A 272 -2.44 6.34 -8.56
C TRP A 272 -2.53 6.23 -7.04
N SER A 273 -2.51 5.02 -6.48
CA SER A 273 -2.55 4.82 -5.03
C SER A 273 -1.39 5.51 -4.32
N GLN A 274 -0.20 5.48 -4.92
CA GLN A 274 1.01 6.12 -4.38
C GLN A 274 1.06 7.64 -4.57
N ARG A 275 0.31 8.22 -5.52
CA ARG A 275 0.40 9.65 -5.87
C ARG A 275 -0.84 10.47 -5.49
N GLY A 276 -2.02 9.87 -5.64
CA GLY A 276 -3.32 10.46 -5.35
C GLY A 276 -3.65 11.71 -6.18
N LYS A 277 -4.67 12.45 -5.73
CA LYS A 277 -5.30 13.55 -6.49
C LYS A 277 -4.39 14.76 -6.76
N LEU A 278 -3.33 14.91 -5.97
CA LEU A 278 -2.37 16.03 -6.04
C LEU A 278 -0.99 15.58 -6.52
N ASP A 279 -0.85 14.32 -6.92
CA ASP A 279 0.41 13.77 -7.40
C ASP A 279 1.59 13.88 -6.39
N VAL A 280 1.28 13.72 -5.10
CA VAL A 280 2.26 13.81 -4.02
C VAL A 280 2.97 12.45 -3.89
N PRO A 281 4.32 12.39 -3.95
CA PRO A 281 5.08 11.16 -3.73
C PRO A 281 4.77 10.47 -2.40
N LYS A 282 4.49 9.17 -2.44
CA LYS A 282 4.34 8.29 -1.25
C LYS A 282 4.93 6.90 -1.46
N GLU A 283 5.43 6.64 -2.67
CA GLU A 283 6.11 5.40 -2.98
C GLU A 283 7.40 5.24 -2.20
N ARG A 284 7.77 3.99 -1.99
CA ARG A 284 8.98 3.55 -1.28
C ARG A 284 10.19 3.53 -2.22
N PHE A 285 9.94 3.22 -3.49
CA PHE A 285 10.96 3.06 -4.52
C PHE A 285 10.67 3.86 -5.79
N VAL A 286 11.74 4.36 -6.41
CA VAL A 286 11.71 4.85 -7.79
C VAL A 286 12.01 3.67 -8.69
N SER A 287 11.20 3.43 -9.71
CA SER A 287 11.51 2.36 -10.69
C SER A 287 12.06 2.93 -11.99
N TYR A 288 12.93 2.15 -12.63
CA TYR A 288 13.49 2.45 -13.95
C TYR A 288 13.10 1.35 -14.95
N PRO A 289 11.81 1.25 -15.37
CA PRO A 289 11.38 0.25 -16.34
C PRO A 289 12.19 0.32 -17.64
N GLY A 290 12.66 -0.83 -18.11
CA GLY A 290 13.50 -0.93 -19.32
C GLY A 290 14.98 -0.57 -19.12
N ALA A 291 15.39 -0.18 -17.91
CA ALA A 291 16.77 0.17 -17.57
C ALA A 291 17.59 -1.00 -16.97
N SER A 292 16.98 -2.17 -16.77
CA SER A 292 17.64 -3.35 -16.22
C SER A 292 18.69 -3.92 -17.18
N PRO A 293 19.81 -4.49 -16.68
CA PRO A 293 20.79 -5.17 -17.52
C PRO A 293 20.18 -6.38 -18.25
N ASP A 294 20.68 -6.73 -19.43
CA ASP A 294 20.14 -7.88 -20.20
C ASP A 294 20.34 -9.22 -19.47
N ALA A 295 21.35 -9.31 -18.60
CA ALA A 295 21.63 -10.49 -17.77
C ALA A 295 20.67 -10.65 -16.56
N ASP A 296 19.96 -9.58 -16.17
CA ASP A 296 18.98 -9.62 -15.08
C ASP A 296 17.73 -8.82 -15.47
N PRO A 297 16.66 -9.49 -15.91
CA PRO A 297 15.45 -8.83 -16.40
C PRO A 297 14.54 -8.32 -15.27
N THR A 298 14.90 -8.52 -13.99
CA THR A 298 14.08 -8.04 -12.88
C THR A 298 14.11 -6.51 -12.80
N LEU A 299 13.05 -5.91 -12.24
CA LEU A 299 12.86 -4.47 -12.27
C LEU A 299 14.03 -3.74 -11.58
N LEU A 300 14.62 -2.76 -12.26
CA LEU A 300 15.59 -1.86 -11.65
C LEU A 300 14.88 -0.83 -10.78
N LEU A 301 15.30 -0.75 -9.52
CA LEU A 301 14.78 0.13 -8.48
C LEU A 301 15.86 1.10 -8.02
N GLY A 302 15.43 2.27 -7.56
CA GLY A 302 16.16 3.20 -6.74
C GLY A 302 15.31 3.57 -5.53
N TRP A 303 15.87 4.36 -4.62
CA TRP A 303 15.21 4.70 -3.36
C TRP A 303 14.47 6.02 -3.44
N ALA A 304 13.24 6.08 -2.91
CA ALA A 304 12.48 7.33 -2.87
C ALA A 304 13.04 8.34 -1.87
N GLY A 305 13.91 7.92 -0.94
CA GLY A 305 14.58 8.81 0.02
C GLY A 305 15.75 9.61 -0.55
N TRP A 306 16.15 9.36 -1.81
CA TRP A 306 17.14 10.19 -2.51
C TRP A 306 16.61 11.60 -2.78
N ASP A 307 17.46 12.61 -2.58
CA ASP A 307 17.17 13.97 -3.02
C ASP A 307 17.24 14.10 -4.56
N HIS A 308 16.96 15.30 -5.09
CA HIS A 308 16.96 15.50 -6.54
C HIS A 308 18.38 15.39 -7.15
N LYS A 309 19.42 15.74 -6.40
CA LYS A 309 20.83 15.59 -6.81
C LYS A 309 21.18 14.11 -6.93
N ASP A 310 20.82 13.30 -5.94
CA ASP A 310 21.03 11.86 -5.92
C ASP A 310 20.26 11.16 -7.06
N GLN A 311 19.00 11.54 -7.30
CA GLN A 311 18.22 10.98 -8.42
C GLN A 311 18.83 11.32 -9.78
N ALA A 312 19.37 12.54 -9.95
CA ALA A 312 20.09 12.94 -11.15
C ALA A 312 21.40 12.15 -11.31
N GLN A 313 22.20 12.02 -10.24
CA GLN A 313 23.42 11.22 -10.25
C GLN A 313 23.15 9.75 -10.59
N ALA A 314 22.07 9.17 -10.06
CA ALA A 314 21.68 7.80 -10.38
C ALA A 314 21.41 7.62 -11.88
N LEU A 315 20.72 8.58 -12.52
CA LEU A 315 20.49 8.55 -13.97
C LEU A 315 21.77 8.73 -14.78
N VAL A 316 22.65 9.66 -14.41
CA VAL A 316 23.96 9.85 -15.05
C VAL A 316 24.79 8.57 -14.98
N ASN A 317 24.87 7.97 -13.78
CA ASN A 317 25.57 6.70 -13.57
C ASN A 317 24.96 5.59 -14.44
N LEU A 318 23.64 5.48 -14.51
CA LEU A 318 22.98 4.51 -15.37
C LEU A 318 23.29 4.73 -16.84
N VAL A 319 23.22 5.95 -17.36
CA VAL A 319 23.55 6.24 -18.76
C VAL A 319 24.99 5.86 -19.09
N ASN A 320 25.94 6.24 -18.22
CA ASN A 320 27.36 5.93 -18.39
C ASN A 320 27.62 4.42 -18.36
N ASP A 321 27.05 3.70 -17.39
CA ASP A 321 27.26 2.26 -17.23
C ASP A 321 26.63 1.49 -18.40
N ARG A 322 25.43 1.89 -18.84
CA ARG A 322 24.73 1.23 -19.97
C ARG A 322 25.38 1.51 -21.31
N THR A 323 25.93 2.70 -21.52
CA THR A 323 26.64 3.03 -22.76
C THR A 323 28.01 2.35 -22.80
N SER A 324 28.79 2.46 -21.71
CA SER A 324 30.18 2.00 -21.70
C SER A 324 30.33 0.49 -21.54
N GLN A 325 29.47 -0.16 -20.73
CA GLN A 325 29.60 -1.59 -20.41
C GLN A 325 28.66 -2.46 -21.24
N ALA A 326 27.44 -1.97 -21.52
CA ALA A 326 26.40 -2.75 -22.19
C ALA A 326 26.17 -2.35 -23.66
N GLY A 327 26.85 -1.31 -24.16
CA GLY A 327 26.77 -0.88 -25.56
C GLY A 327 25.38 -0.44 -26.00
N TRP A 328 24.59 0.15 -25.10
CA TRP A 328 23.22 0.58 -25.41
C TRP A 328 23.19 1.70 -26.47
N ASP A 329 22.25 1.56 -27.39
CA ASP A 329 21.99 2.56 -28.45
C ASP A 329 21.22 3.78 -27.91
N THR A 330 21.02 4.75 -28.80
CA THR A 330 20.29 5.99 -28.48
C THR A 330 18.86 5.70 -28.02
N ASP A 331 18.14 4.76 -28.64
CA ASP A 331 16.74 4.48 -28.31
C ASP A 331 16.57 3.96 -26.87
N ARG A 332 17.49 3.11 -26.40
CA ARG A 332 17.49 2.61 -25.01
C ARG A 332 17.93 3.67 -23.99
N VAL A 333 18.81 4.60 -24.38
CA VAL A 333 19.35 5.65 -23.50
C VAL A 333 18.43 6.89 -23.43
N GLN A 334 17.73 7.23 -24.51
CA GLN A 334 16.84 8.39 -24.60
C GLN A 334 15.86 8.54 -23.42
N PRO A 335 15.15 7.50 -22.95
CA PRO A 335 14.26 7.66 -21.79
C PRO A 335 14.99 8.05 -20.51
N LEU A 336 16.23 7.59 -20.29
CA LEU A 336 17.03 7.96 -19.12
C LEU A 336 17.40 9.44 -19.17
N LEU A 337 17.81 9.94 -20.35
CA LEU A 337 18.07 11.36 -20.58
C LEU A 337 16.81 12.22 -20.44
N ALA A 338 15.66 11.71 -20.89
CA ALA A 338 14.37 12.38 -20.69
C ALA A 338 14.03 12.49 -19.20
N GLY A 339 14.31 11.47 -18.40
CA GLY A 339 14.13 11.53 -16.95
C GLY A 339 15.05 12.53 -16.28
N LEU A 340 16.31 12.63 -16.74
CA LEU A 340 17.25 13.62 -16.24
C LEU A 340 16.74 15.03 -16.57
N ALA A 341 16.24 15.25 -17.78
CA ALA A 341 15.64 16.51 -18.20
C ALA A 341 14.40 16.90 -17.34
N GLU A 342 13.54 15.95 -16.98
CA GLU A 342 12.39 16.20 -16.08
C GLU A 342 12.82 16.56 -14.64
N LEU A 343 13.97 16.06 -14.18
CA LEU A 343 14.50 16.33 -12.84
C LEU A 343 15.24 17.67 -12.76
N LEU A 344 15.94 18.08 -13.82
CA LEU A 344 16.81 19.27 -13.81
C LEU A 344 16.16 20.55 -13.25
N PRO A 345 14.89 20.90 -13.53
CA PRO A 345 14.27 22.09 -12.93
C PRO A 345 14.29 22.08 -11.40
N TRP A 346 14.15 20.91 -10.78
CA TRP A 346 14.24 20.75 -9.33
C TRP A 346 15.68 20.79 -8.84
N VAL A 347 16.61 20.22 -9.61
CA VAL A 347 18.04 20.28 -9.29
C VAL A 347 18.54 21.73 -9.35
N HIS A 348 18.16 22.52 -10.35
CA HIS A 348 18.44 23.96 -10.41
C HIS A 348 17.83 24.72 -9.24
N GLN A 349 16.63 24.34 -8.81
CA GLN A 349 15.94 25.00 -7.70
C GLN A 349 16.63 24.74 -6.34
N TRP A 350 17.09 23.51 -6.09
CA TRP A 350 17.56 23.11 -4.75
C TRP A 350 19.08 22.94 -4.65
N HIS A 351 19.76 22.74 -5.78
CA HIS A 351 21.20 22.46 -5.88
C HIS A 351 21.87 23.32 -6.98
N GLY A 352 21.37 24.54 -7.17
CA GLY A 352 21.90 25.53 -8.13
C GLY A 352 23.02 26.41 -7.59
N GLU A 353 23.42 26.22 -6.33
CA GLU A 353 24.52 26.94 -5.67
C GLU A 353 25.75 26.06 -5.53
N PHE A 354 26.90 26.67 -5.18
CA PHE A 354 28.15 25.94 -4.95
C PHE A 354 28.02 25.03 -3.73
N ASP A 355 28.27 23.74 -3.92
CA ASP A 355 28.27 22.70 -2.90
C ASP A 355 29.73 22.34 -2.60
N ALA A 356 30.18 22.59 -1.37
CA ALA A 356 31.57 22.37 -0.96
C ALA A 356 31.94 20.88 -0.81
N GLU A 357 30.95 20.01 -0.57
CA GLU A 357 31.18 18.55 -0.54
C GLU A 357 31.32 18.01 -1.96
N TRP A 358 30.61 18.62 -2.91
CA TRP A 358 30.68 18.32 -4.33
C TRP A 358 31.86 18.99 -5.06
N ASP A 359 32.39 20.08 -4.51
CA ASP A 359 33.38 20.99 -5.13
C ASP A 359 32.93 21.56 -6.49
N GLY A 360 31.65 21.98 -6.56
CA GLY A 360 31.08 22.48 -7.80
C GLY A 360 29.63 22.93 -7.65
N ILE A 361 28.96 23.15 -8.79
CA ILE A 361 27.52 23.49 -8.82
C ILE A 361 26.80 22.32 -9.50
N PRO A 362 26.18 21.41 -8.72
CA PRO A 362 25.59 20.18 -9.27
C PRO A 362 24.64 20.42 -10.44
N ALA A 363 23.78 21.44 -10.34
CA ALA A 363 22.83 21.75 -11.42
C ALA A 363 23.50 22.14 -12.74
N GLN A 364 24.64 22.85 -12.71
CA GLN A 364 25.37 23.22 -13.92
C GLN A 364 26.10 22.02 -14.54
N GLU A 365 26.65 21.14 -13.71
CA GLU A 365 27.32 19.94 -14.17
C GLU A 365 26.35 18.95 -14.82
N TYR A 366 25.20 18.70 -14.20
CA TYR A 366 24.18 17.83 -14.79
C TYR A 366 23.55 18.41 -16.06
N GLN A 367 23.37 19.74 -16.13
CA GLN A 367 22.95 20.41 -17.36
C GLN A 367 23.97 20.20 -18.48
N THR A 368 25.26 20.43 -18.19
CA THR A 368 26.36 20.24 -19.14
C THR A 368 26.45 18.79 -19.63
N TYR A 369 26.27 17.83 -18.72
CA TYR A 369 26.22 16.41 -19.05
C TYR A 369 25.06 16.09 -20.00
N LEU A 370 23.84 16.54 -19.67
CA LEU A 370 22.66 16.31 -20.51
C LEU A 370 22.85 16.90 -21.91
N ASP A 371 23.35 18.13 -22.01
CA ASP A 371 23.57 18.79 -23.31
C ASP A 371 24.64 18.08 -24.13
N THR A 372 25.68 17.57 -23.49
CA THR A 372 26.72 16.77 -24.14
C THR A 372 26.16 15.46 -24.69
N GLU A 373 25.43 14.68 -23.89
CA GLU A 373 24.81 13.42 -24.33
C GLU A 373 23.80 13.64 -25.46
N ARG A 374 23.00 14.71 -25.38
CA ARG A 374 22.06 15.08 -26.43
C ARG A 374 22.75 15.37 -27.76
N VAL A 375 23.79 16.19 -27.75
CA VAL A 375 24.56 16.53 -28.95
C VAL A 375 25.21 15.29 -29.55
N GLN A 376 25.84 14.45 -28.73
CA GLN A 376 26.50 13.21 -29.19
C GLN A 376 25.51 12.25 -29.84
N ARG A 377 24.27 12.22 -29.38
CA ARG A 377 23.22 11.30 -29.86
C ARG A 377 22.27 11.91 -30.88
N GLY A 378 22.43 13.20 -31.22
CA GLY A 378 21.57 13.92 -32.16
C GLY A 378 20.15 14.15 -31.65
N LEU A 379 19.96 14.29 -30.33
CA LEU A 379 18.65 14.48 -29.69
C LEU A 379 18.37 15.95 -29.38
N THR A 380 17.17 16.41 -29.72
CA THR A 380 16.65 17.73 -29.34
C THR A 380 16.03 17.73 -27.94
N GLU A 381 15.69 18.91 -27.40
CA GLU A 381 14.93 18.98 -26.14
C GLU A 381 13.51 18.42 -26.31
N ASP A 382 12.93 18.64 -27.49
CA ASP A 382 11.60 18.17 -27.82
C ASP A 382 11.59 16.64 -27.91
N ASP A 383 12.63 16.01 -28.44
CA ASP A 383 12.78 14.54 -28.45
C ASP A 383 12.75 13.94 -27.03
N LEU A 384 13.29 14.65 -26.04
CA LEU A 384 13.24 14.21 -24.64
C LEU A 384 11.87 14.48 -24.01
N ARG A 385 11.31 15.67 -24.22
CA ARG A 385 10.02 16.11 -23.63
C ARG A 385 8.83 15.31 -24.19
N GLU A 386 8.89 15.00 -25.48
CA GLU A 386 7.83 14.29 -26.20
C GLU A 386 8.03 12.78 -26.19
N TRP A 387 9.12 12.26 -25.62
CA TRP A 387 9.36 10.81 -25.55
C TRP A 387 8.18 10.06 -24.94
N ARG A 388 7.76 8.98 -25.58
CA ARG A 388 6.72 8.06 -25.08
C ARG A 388 7.18 6.62 -25.19
N PRO A 389 6.79 5.75 -24.24
CA PRO A 389 7.06 4.33 -24.39
C PRO A 389 6.34 3.78 -25.62
N ALA A 390 6.98 2.83 -26.32
CA ALA A 390 6.36 2.14 -27.45
C ALA A 390 5.01 1.54 -27.07
N ALA A 391 4.05 1.61 -28.00
CA ALA A 391 2.74 1.02 -27.78
C ALA A 391 2.89 -0.50 -27.54
N PRO A 392 2.21 -1.07 -26.52
CA PRO A 392 2.30 -2.50 -26.26
C PRO A 392 1.82 -3.30 -27.47
N VAL A 393 2.70 -4.09 -28.07
CA VAL A 393 2.36 -4.98 -29.18
C VAL A 393 1.44 -6.07 -28.63
N ARG A 394 0.19 -6.14 -29.11
CA ARG A 394 -0.77 -7.19 -28.71
C ARG A 394 -0.22 -8.57 -29.11
N GLY A 395 0.36 -9.30 -28.15
CA GLY A 395 0.75 -10.70 -28.31
C GLY A 395 -0.47 -11.60 -28.53
N ARG A 396 -0.49 -12.33 -29.65
CA ARG A 396 -1.49 -13.34 -29.98
C ARG A 396 -1.31 -14.53 -29.02
N ARG A 397 -2.31 -14.82 -28.17
CA ARG A 397 -2.33 -16.02 -27.33
C ARG A 397 -2.06 -17.27 -28.20
N PRO A 398 -1.10 -18.15 -27.86
CA PRO A 398 -1.00 -19.45 -28.50
C PRO A 398 -2.30 -20.21 -28.21
N LYS A 399 -2.95 -20.74 -29.25
CA LYS A 399 -4.01 -21.74 -29.09
C LYS A 399 -3.35 -22.97 -28.45
N GLY A 400 -3.61 -23.20 -27.17
CA GLY A 400 -3.32 -24.49 -26.56
C GLY A 400 -4.11 -25.56 -27.30
N SER A 401 -3.39 -26.53 -27.86
CA SER A 401 -3.95 -27.80 -28.27
C SER A 401 -4.51 -28.51 -27.03
N THR A 402 -5.70 -29.08 -27.23
CA THR A 402 -6.42 -30.04 -26.37
C THR A 402 -5.55 -30.95 -25.51
#